data_AF-A0A2N6GLM5-F1
#
_entry.id   AF-A0A2N6GLM5-F1
#
_cell.length_a   1.000
_cell.length_b   1.000
_cell.length_c   1.000
_cell.angle_alpha   90.00
_cell.angle_beta   90.00
_cell.angle_gamma   90.00
#
_symmetry.space_group_name_H-M   'P 1'
#
loop_
_entity.id
_entity.type
_entity.pdbx_description
1 polymer ?
#
loop_
_entity_poly.entity_id
_entity_poly.type
_entity_poly.pdbx_seq_one_letter_code
_entity_poly.pdbx_strand_id
1 'polypeptide(L)' 'MSNGALNNFVRVLHAAWALVVAMVRFLARLVGLLAEGTKIPDTNDATNHAVRGGVLNYRTGKLDDGTDPYGWYERD' A
#
# COMPACT_ATOMS: atom_id res chain seq x y z
N MET A 1 35.16 -42.95 -8.51
CA MET A 1 34.09 -41.99 -8.91
C MET A 1 34.75 -40.79 -9.55
N SER A 2 34.36 -40.41 -10.77
CA SER A 2 35.03 -39.35 -11.56
C SER A 2 34.89 -37.96 -10.93
N ASN A 3 35.99 -37.22 -10.81
CA ASN A 3 36.04 -35.84 -10.29
C ASN A 3 35.11 -34.86 -11.03
N GLY A 4 34.71 -35.17 -12.27
CA GLY A 4 33.77 -34.35 -13.04
C GLY A 4 32.34 -34.35 -12.49
N ALA A 5 31.89 -35.48 -11.93
CA ALA A 5 30.53 -35.60 -11.38
C ALA A 5 30.35 -34.75 -10.11
N LEU A 6 31.39 -34.70 -9.27
CA LEU A 6 31.40 -33.90 -8.04
C LEU A 6 31.38 -32.38 -8.35
N ASN A 7 32.16 -31.95 -9.34
CA ASN A 7 32.21 -30.55 -9.76
C ASN A 7 30.89 -30.06 -10.38
N ASN A 8 30.23 -30.92 -11.18
CA ASN A 8 28.92 -30.59 -11.74
C ASN A 8 27.84 -30.52 -10.65
N PHE A 9 27.89 -31.42 -9.66
CA PHE A 9 26.97 -31.39 -8.52
C PHE A 9 27.08 -30.08 -7.71
N VAL A 10 28.30 -29.63 -7.39
CA VAL A 10 28.52 -28.37 -6.68
C VAL A 10 28.04 -27.16 -7.48
N ARG A 11 28.19 -27.18 -8.81
CA ARG A 11 27.69 -26.11 -9.69
C ARG A 11 26.16 -26.05 -9.70
N VAL A 12 25.49 -27.20 -9.77
CA VAL A 12 24.03 -27.28 -9.70
C VAL A 12 23.52 -26.77 -8.35
N LEU A 13 24.18 -27.15 -7.26
CA LEU A 13 23.82 -26.67 -5.93
C LEU A 13 23.96 -25.14 -5.80
N HIS A 14 25.08 -24.57 -6.29
CA HIS A 14 25.27 -23.12 -6.32
C HIS A 14 24.26 -22.40 -7.20
N ALA A 15 23.92 -22.96 -8.37
CA ALA A 15 22.92 -22.38 -9.25
C ALA A 15 21.53 -22.39 -8.61
N ALA A 16 21.16 -23.50 -7.95
CA ALA A 16 19.91 -23.59 -7.19
C ALA A 16 19.86 -22.57 -6.04
N TRP A 17 20.96 -22.43 -5.30
CA TRP A 17 21.06 -21.43 -4.24
C TRP A 17 20.95 -20.00 -4.77
N ALA A 18 21.65 -19.69 -5.87
CA ALA A 18 21.58 -18.38 -6.51
C ALA A 18 20.15 -18.06 -6.99
N LEU A 19 19.43 -19.05 -7.51
CA LEU A 19 18.02 -18.91 -7.90
C LEU A 19 17.13 -18.57 -6.68
N VAL A 20 17.30 -19.27 -5.56
CA VAL A 20 16.55 -19.00 -4.33
C VAL A 20 16.81 -17.57 -3.83
N VAL A 21 18.08 -17.16 -3.78
CA VAL A 21 18.45 -15.80 -3.35
C VAL A 21 17.88 -14.74 -4.31
N ALA A 22 17.93 -14.99 -5.62
CA ALA A 22 17.34 -14.10 -6.61
C ALA A 22 15.82 -13.98 -6.42
N MET A 23 15.13 -15.09 -6.16
CA MET A 23 13.69 -15.12 -5.91
C MET A 23 13.31 -14.32 -4.66
N VAL A 24 14.03 -14.50 -3.56
CA VAL A 24 13.80 -13.75 -2.31
C VAL A 24 13.99 -12.25 -2.52
N ARG A 25 15.06 -11.85 -3.23
CA ARG A 25 15.31 -10.45 -3.56
C ARG A 25 14.23 -9.85 -4.46
N PHE A 26 13.74 -10.63 -5.42
CA PHE A 26 12.64 -10.21 -6.29
C PHE A 26 11.35 -9.99 -5.49
N LEU A 27 10.98 -10.94 -4.63
CA LEU A 27 9.80 -10.81 -3.77
C LEU A 27 9.91 -9.61 -2.82
N ALA A 28 11.08 -9.36 -2.22
CA ALA A 28 11.31 -8.19 -1.37
C ALA A 28 11.09 -6.86 -2.13
N ARG A 29 11.48 -6.79 -3.41
CA ARG A 29 11.21 -5.61 -4.26
C ARG A 29 9.73 -5.43 -4.54
N LEU A 30 8.99 -6.51 -4.79
CA LEU A 30 7.53 -6.43 -4.99
C LEU A 30 6.82 -5.93 -3.73
N VAL A 31 7.24 -6.40 -2.54
CA VAL A 31 6.72 -5.88 -1.27
C VAL A 31 7.04 -4.39 -1.10
N GLY A 32 8.25 -3.95 -1.45
CA GLY A 32 8.62 -2.54 -1.43
C GLY A 32 7.76 -1.68 -2.35
N LEU A 33 7.52 -2.13 -3.58
CA LEU A 33 6.64 -1.44 -4.54
C LEU A 33 5.19 -1.36 -4.04
N LEU A 34 4.69 -2.43 -3.41
CA LEU A 34 3.34 -2.43 -2.85
C LEU A 34 3.23 -1.46 -1.66
N ALA A 35 4.26 -1.39 -0.81
CA ALA A 35 4.33 -0.44 0.29
C ALA A 35 4.43 1.02 -0.19
N GLU A 36 5.09 1.27 -1.31
CA GLU A 36 5.10 2.60 -1.94
C GLU A 36 3.72 3.01 -2.45
N GLY A 37 2.93 2.08 -2.99
CA GLY A 37 1.54 2.34 -3.41
C GLY A 37 0.60 2.72 -2.25
N THR A 38 0.92 2.32 -1.02
CA THR A 38 0.15 2.69 0.19
C THR A 38 0.58 4.00 0.83
N LYS A 39 1.63 4.66 0.31
CA LYS A 39 1.95 6.04 0.69
C LYS A 39 0.91 6.96 0.06
N ILE A 40 -0.27 6.99 0.65
CA ILE A 40 -1.26 8.04 0.42
C ILE A 40 -0.55 9.33 0.87
N PRO A 41 -0.34 10.32 -0.03
CA PRO A 41 0.19 11.61 0.40
C PRO A 41 -0.75 12.13 1.49
N ASP A 42 -0.19 12.68 2.58
CA ASP A 42 -0.94 13.33 3.65
C ASP A 42 -1.90 14.39 3.07
N THR A 43 -3.10 13.93 2.67
CA THR A 43 -4.24 14.74 2.29
C THR A 43 -5.24 14.57 3.42
N ASN A 44 -4.80 15.02 4.59
CA ASN A 44 -5.47 14.89 5.88
C ASN A 44 -6.76 15.73 6.02
N ASP A 45 -7.54 15.92 4.96
CA ASP A 45 -8.83 16.61 5.13
C ASP A 45 -9.89 16.35 4.05
N ALA A 46 -9.49 16.20 2.78
CA ALA A 46 -10.47 16.15 1.69
C ALA A 46 -11.24 14.82 1.59
N THR A 47 -10.63 13.70 1.95
CA THR A 47 -11.20 12.36 1.67
C THR A 47 -12.18 11.89 2.73
N ASN A 48 -12.04 12.34 3.99
CA ASN A 48 -12.96 11.96 5.07
C ASN A 48 -14.37 12.54 4.84
N HIS A 49 -14.47 13.73 4.23
CA HIS A 49 -15.75 14.33 3.87
C HIS A 49 -16.39 13.70 2.62
N ALA A 50 -15.60 13.20 1.68
CA ALA A 50 -16.12 12.59 0.45
C ALA A 50 -16.76 11.21 0.69
N VAL A 51 -16.25 10.42 1.64
CA VAL A 51 -16.76 9.07 1.93
C VAL A 51 -18.10 9.10 2.67
N ARG A 52 -18.38 10.16 3.42
CA ARG A 52 -19.58 10.23 4.27
C ARG A 52 -20.89 10.53 3.54
N GLY A 53 -20.86 10.91 2.26
CA GLY A 53 -22.06 11.14 1.46
C GLY A 53 -22.96 12.22 2.08
N GLY A 54 -22.86 13.45 1.60
CA GLY A 54 -23.63 14.57 2.17
C GLY A 54 -24.13 15.56 1.12
N VAL A 55 -25.13 16.34 1.48
CA VAL A 55 -25.61 17.45 0.66
C VAL A 55 -24.75 18.68 0.94
N LEU A 56 -24.30 19.37 -0.11
CA LEU A 56 -23.52 20.60 0.05
C LEU A 56 -24.38 21.67 0.73
N ASN A 57 -23.96 22.14 1.91
CA ASN A 57 -24.56 23.27 2.58
C ASN A 57 -24.00 24.58 2.01
N TYR A 58 -24.82 25.32 1.26
CA TYR A 58 -24.42 26.58 0.63
C TYR A 58 -24.10 27.70 1.63
N ARG A 59 -24.53 27.61 2.90
CA ARG A 59 -24.20 28.59 3.95
C ARG A 59 -22.78 28.40 4.48
N THR A 60 -22.33 27.16 4.65
CA THR A 60 -21.06 26.83 5.30
C THR A 60 -19.99 26.31 4.34
N GLY A 61 -20.37 25.95 3.11
CA GLY A 61 -19.47 25.36 2.11
C GLY A 61 -19.03 23.93 2.43
N LYS A 62 -19.62 23.29 3.44
CA LYS A 62 -19.29 21.93 3.88
C LYS A 62 -20.38 20.93 3.46
N LEU A 63 -19.97 19.67 3.24
CA LEU A 63 -20.91 18.57 3.01
C LEU A 63 -21.56 18.18 4.35
N ASP A 64 -22.89 18.19 4.37
CA ASP A 64 -23.71 17.78 5.51
C ASP A 64 -24.19 16.34 5.29
N ASP A 65 -23.66 15.41 6.09
CA ASP A 65 -23.98 13.98 6.03
C ASP A 65 -25.32 13.64 6.73
N GLY A 66 -26.06 14.65 7.20
CA GLY A 66 -27.36 14.49 7.87
C GLY A 66 -27.27 13.80 9.23
N THR A 67 -26.05 13.50 9.69
CA THR A 67 -25.80 12.91 11.02
C THR A 67 -25.78 13.96 12.12
N ASP A 68 -25.80 15.24 11.77
CA ASP A 68 -25.95 16.33 12.72
C ASP A 68 -27.44 16.60 12.98
N PRO A 69 -27.98 16.25 14.17
CA PRO A 69 -29.35 16.54 14.51
C PRO A 69 -29.54 18.06 14.64
N TYR A 70 -30.11 18.66 13.59
CA TYR A 70 -30.79 19.96 13.53
C TYR A 70 -30.53 20.89 14.74
N GLY A 71 -29.40 21.60 14.79
CA GLY A 71 -29.20 22.59 15.86
C GLY A 71 -27.80 23.17 16.11
N TRP A 72 -26.73 22.62 15.55
CA TRP A 72 -25.36 22.97 15.98
C TRP A 72 -24.63 24.06 15.20
N TYR A 73 -25.30 24.79 14.29
CA TYR A 73 -24.73 26.05 13.81
C TYR A 73 -25.01 27.13 14.86
N GLU A 74 -24.19 27.13 15.91
CA GLU A 74 -24.05 28.25 16.83
C GLU A 74 -23.79 29.52 16.02
N ARG A 75 -24.49 30.59 16.38
CA ARG A 75 -24.33 31.91 15.78
C ARG A 75 -23.08 32.54 16.38
N ASP A 76 -22.07 32.69 15.55
CA ASP A 76 -21.11 33.77 15.67
C ASP A 76 -21.47 34.86 14.64
#